data_AF-A0A379W6F0-F1
#
_entry.id   AF-A0A379W6F0-F1
#
_cell.length_a   1.000
_cell.length_b   1.000
_cell.length_c   1.000
_cell.angle_alpha   90.00
_cell.angle_beta   90.00
_cell.angle_gamma   90.00
#
_symmetry.space_group_name_H-M   'P 1'
#
loop_
_entity.id
_entity.type
_entity.pdbx_description
1 polymer ?
#
loop_
_entity_poly.entity_id
_entity_poly.type
_entity_poly.pdbx_seq_one_letter_code
_entity_poly.pdbx_strand_id
1 'polypeptide(L)' 'MSDFLPFSRPAMGAEELAAVKTVLDSGWITTGRKIRNWKRRFVG' A
#
# COMPACT_ATOMS: atom_id res chain seq x y z
N MET A 1 -15.96 24.67 17.37
CA MET A 1 -14.72 23.89 17.58
C MET A 1 -14.07 23.71 16.22
N SER A 2 -12.84 24.18 16.05
CA SER A 2 -12.05 23.87 14.85
C SER A 2 -11.61 22.41 14.91
N ASP A 3 -11.70 21.70 13.78
CA ASP A 3 -11.20 20.34 13.68
C ASP A 3 -9.71 20.29 14.02
N PHE A 4 -9.29 19.20 14.66
CA PHE A 4 -7.89 18.96 14.97
C PHE A 4 -7.05 18.90 13.68
N LEU A 5 -6.00 19.73 13.60
CA LEU A 5 -5.04 19.72 12.50
C LEU A 5 -3.86 18.81 12.86
N PRO A 6 -3.79 17.57 12.33
CA PRO A 6 -2.67 16.68 12.61
C PRO A 6 -1.39 17.14 11.89
N PHE A 7 -0.23 16.80 12.47
CA PHE A 7 1.08 17.05 11.86
C PHE A 7 1.24 16.40 10.47
N SER A 8 0.62 15.25 10.25
CA SER A 8 0.58 14.57 8.95
C SER A 8 -0.68 13.72 8.81
N ARG A 9 -1.12 13.54 7.56
CA ARG A 9 -2.19 12.60 7.18
C ARG A 9 -1.61 11.62 6.17
N PRO A 10 -1.91 10.32 6.26
CA PRO A 10 -1.45 9.35 5.28
C PRO A 10 -2.12 9.63 3.93
N ALA A 11 -1.35 9.54 2.84
CA ALA A 11 -1.85 9.65 1.48
C ALA A 11 -2.45 8.30 1.03
N MET A 12 -3.61 7.95 1.56
CA MET A 12 -4.32 6.70 1.23
C MET A 12 -5.52 7.01 0.33
N GLY A 13 -5.64 6.27 -0.77
CA GLY A 13 -6.76 6.36 -1.70
C GLY A 13 -7.25 5.00 -2.19
N ALA A 14 -8.00 5.03 -3.28
CA ALA A 14 -8.58 3.82 -3.89
C ALA A 14 -7.49 2.87 -4.44
N GLU A 15 -6.36 3.42 -4.89
CA GLU A 15 -5.24 2.65 -5.44
C GLU A 15 -4.59 1.75 -4.37
N GLU A 16 -4.31 2.31 -3.19
CA GLU A 16 -3.74 1.57 -2.07
C GLU A 16 -4.70 0.45 -1.62
N LEU A 17 -6.00 0.74 -1.56
CA LEU A 17 -7.01 -0.25 -1.19
C LEU A 17 -7.12 -1.40 -2.22
N ALA A 18 -7.13 -1.07 -3.51
CA ALA A 18 -7.17 -2.06 -4.59
C ALA A 18 -5.91 -2.94 -4.61
N ALA A 19 -4.75 -2.36 -4.31
CA ALA A 19 -3.50 -3.10 -4.17
C ALA A 19 -3.56 -4.12 -3.03
N VAL A 20 -4.11 -3.73 -1.86
CA VAL A 20 -4.33 -4.64 -0.72
C VAL A 20 -5.32 -5.74 -1.08
N LYS A 21 -6.46 -5.40 -1.69
CA LYS A 21 -7.46 -6.38 -2.12
C LYS A 21 -6.84 -7.45 -3.03
N THR A 22 -6.01 -7.04 -3.99
CA THR A 22 -5.31 -7.96 -4.89
C THR A 22 -4.41 -8.95 -4.14
N VAL A 23 -3.77 -8.53 -3.05
CA VAL A 23 -2.93 -9.40 -2.22
C VAL A 23 -3.79 -10.37 -1.42
N LEU A 24 -4.89 -9.91 -0.83
CA LEU A 24 -5.83 -10.76 -0.10
C LEU A 24 -6.44 -11.82 -1.02
N ASP A 25 -6.94 -11.42 -2.20
CA ASP A 25 -7.50 -12.32 -3.21
C ASP A 25 -6.48 -13.37 -3.69
N SER A 26 -5.18 -13.08 -3.59
CA SER A 26 -4.12 -14.00 -4.02
C SER A 26 -3.83 -15.12 -3.01
N GLY A 27 -4.33 -15.00 -1.77
CA GLY A 27 -4.04 -15.94 -0.68
C GLY A 27 -2.60 -15.89 -0.13
N TRP A 28 -1.71 -15.06 -0.69
CA TRP A 28 -0.31 -14.96 -0.26
C TRP A 28 -0.02 -13.57 0.33
N ILE A 29 -0.21 -13.43 1.65
CA ILE A 29 -0.10 -12.14 2.35
C ILE A 29 1.30 -11.83 2.88
N THR A 30 2.22 -12.80 2.85
CA THR A 30 3.61 -12.62 3.30
C THR A 30 4.54 -12.27 2.13
N THR A 31 5.83 -12.09 2.41
CA THR A 31 6.87 -11.81 1.40
C THR A 31 6.75 -12.74 0.18
N GLY A 32 6.66 -12.15 -1.01
CA GLY A 32 6.41 -12.91 -2.24
C GLY A 32 6.61 -12.12 -3.53
N ARG A 33 5.75 -12.35 -4.53
CA ARG A 33 5.93 -11.80 -5.88
C ARG A 33 5.80 -10.28 -5.93
N LYS A 34 4.91 -9.67 -5.13
CA LYS A 34 4.68 -8.22 -5.12
C LYS A 34 5.93 -7.43 -4.68
N ILE A 35 6.63 -7.87 -3.63
CA ILE A 35 7.89 -7.22 -3.20
C ILE A 35 9.01 -7.39 -4.23
N ARG A 36 9.08 -8.53 -4.93
CA ARG A 36 10.05 -8.75 -6.02
C ARG A 36 9.83 -7.79 -7.18
N ASN A 37 8.57 -7.58 -7.58
CA ASN A 37 8.20 -6.62 -8.62
C ASN A 37 8.58 -5.19 -8.21
N TRP A 38 8.28 -4.82 -6.96
CA TRP A 38 8.64 -3.51 -6.42
C TRP A 38 10.16 -3.30 -6.44
N LYS A 39 10.96 -4.27 -5.96
CA LYS A 39 12.43 -4.17 -5.97
C LYS A 39 12.99 -3.94 -7.38
N ARG A 40 12.48 -4.65 -8.39
CA ARG A 40 12.89 -4.42 -9.79
C ARG A 40 12.57 -3.02 -10.30
N ARG A 41 11.52 -2.38 -9.78
CA ARG A 41 11.08 -1.04 -10.21
C ARG A 41 11.87 0.08 -9.53
N PHE A 42 12.38 -0.15 -8.32
CA PHE A 42 12.93 0.93 -7.48
C PHE A 42 14.37 0.70 -6.98
N VAL A 43 14.95 -0.49 -7.18
CA VAL A 43 16.30 -0.85 -6.72
C VAL A 43 17.17 -1.28 -7.92
N GLY A 44 16.93 -0.68 -9.08
CA GLY A 44 17.75 -0.85 -10.30
C GLY A 44 18.91 0.13 -10.33
#